data_AF-A0A813DVX8-F1
#
_entry.id   AF-A0A813DVX8-F1
#
_cell.length_a   1.000
_cell.length_b   1.000
_cell.length_c   1.000
_cell.angle_alpha   90.00
_cell.angle_beta   90.00
_cell.angle_gamma   90.00
#
_symmetry.space_group_name_H-M   'P 1'
#
loop_
_entity.id
_entity.type
_entity.pdbx_description
1 polymer ?
#
loop_
_entity_poly.entity_id
_entity_poly.type
_entity_poly.pdbx_seq_one_letter_code
_entity_poly.pdbx_strand_id
1 'polypeptide(L)'
;MVIKVAFKNSSQGSERLKKLVDFTFDLLRQCSSKAQKDVARHCCTSLGALGWIVKDELVLVKKIADWLLDTVESFVGYPEVVHEGLVALVELCKERMEIFGIDVSRHEPGQDGQEDTIAHHLRDKALGLAYTCEARSDFSDDTLNQVYKLLAHTHPLEEVVRFIVANAQAGKNRSWKGMLWSVLDEINDSLSPHITSWTKVQDAGQPRRRTTFPYACRSQPFGMCQISDWCLVWNCSVSKAFATQTSSSISSAKAS
;
A
#
# COMPACT_ATOMS: atom_id res chain seq x y z
N MET A 1 26.09 -3.78 -3.39
CA MET A 1 26.41 -3.91 -4.82
C MET A 1 25.10 -3.77 -5.58
N VAL A 2 24.82 -2.58 -6.14
CA VAL A 2 23.57 -2.31 -6.88
C VAL A 2 23.85 -2.59 -8.35
N ILE A 3 23.36 -3.72 -8.87
CA ILE A 3 23.49 -4.04 -10.29
C ILE A 3 22.46 -3.20 -11.04
N LYS A 4 22.90 -2.09 -11.64
CA LYS A 4 22.07 -1.26 -12.51
C LYS A 4 21.99 -1.93 -13.89
N VAL A 5 21.08 -2.89 -14.06
CA VAL A 5 20.88 -3.56 -15.36
C VAL A 5 19.96 -2.70 -16.21
N ALA A 6 20.50 -2.11 -17.28
CA ALA A 6 19.70 -1.43 -18.28
C ALA A 6 19.04 -2.48 -19.19
N PHE A 7 17.80 -2.86 -18.89
CA PHE A 7 16.98 -3.64 -19.80
C PHE A 7 16.31 -2.69 -20.80
N LYS A 8 16.69 -2.79 -22.07
CA LYS A 8 15.96 -2.16 -23.17
C LYS A 8 14.76 -3.05 -23.46
N ASN A 9 13.56 -2.48 -23.61
CA ASN A 9 12.29 -3.17 -23.91
C ASN A 9 12.32 -3.90 -25.26
N SER A 10 13.07 -4.99 -25.34
CA SER A 10 13.00 -5.98 -26.40
C SER A 10 12.34 -7.24 -25.83
N SER A 11 11.69 -8.04 -26.67
CA SER A 11 11.10 -9.34 -26.27
C SER A 11 12.12 -10.26 -25.58
N GLN A 12 13.41 -10.12 -25.93
CA GLN A 12 14.53 -10.82 -25.30
C GLN A 12 14.81 -10.36 -23.84
N GLY A 13 14.44 -9.13 -23.49
CA GLY A 13 14.57 -8.56 -22.15
C GLY A 13 13.60 -9.21 -21.15
N SER A 14 12.33 -9.35 -21.50
CA SER A 14 11.31 -10.00 -20.65
C SER A 14 11.66 -11.47 -20.37
N GLU A 15 12.14 -12.23 -21.38
CA GLU A 15 12.54 -13.63 -21.15
C GLU A 15 13.74 -13.75 -20.18
N ARG A 16 14.69 -12.82 -20.25
CA ARG A 16 15.83 -12.76 -19.32
C ARG A 16 15.39 -12.40 -17.90
N LEU A 17 14.46 -11.45 -17.75
CA LEU A 17 13.89 -11.07 -16.47
C LEU A 17 13.13 -12.24 -15.84
N LYS A 18 12.34 -12.97 -16.63
CA LYS A 18 11.67 -14.18 -16.18
C LYS A 18 12.66 -15.23 -15.67
N LYS A 19 13.74 -15.50 -16.42
CA LYS A 19 14.80 -16.43 -15.98
C LYS A 19 15.49 -15.98 -14.69
N LEU A 20 15.71 -14.67 -14.53
CA LEU A 20 16.33 -14.11 -13.32
C LEU A 20 15.41 -14.26 -12.09
N VAL A 21 14.12 -14.00 -12.28
CA VAL A 21 13.09 -14.21 -11.26
C VAL A 21 13.02 -15.69 -10.87
N ASP A 22 12.96 -16.60 -11.86
CA ASP A 22 12.96 -18.05 -11.63
C ASP A 22 14.22 -18.52 -10.89
N PHE A 23 15.40 -18.03 -11.29
CA PHE A 23 16.66 -18.35 -10.63
C PHE A 23 16.70 -17.87 -9.17
N THR A 24 16.18 -16.67 -8.91
CA THR A 24 16.07 -16.11 -7.56
C THR A 24 15.18 -17.00 -6.69
N PHE A 25 14.06 -17.48 -7.24
CA PHE A 25 13.17 -18.42 -6.55
C PHE A 25 13.83 -19.76 -6.25
N ASP A 26 14.56 -20.33 -7.21
CA ASP A 26 15.24 -21.61 -7.00
C ASP A 26 16.32 -21.52 -5.91
N LEU A 27 17.07 -20.41 -5.88
CA LEU A 27 18.04 -20.14 -4.82
C LEU A 27 17.38 -20.14 -3.43
N LEU A 28 16.23 -19.50 -3.32
CA LEU A 28 15.50 -19.39 -2.07
C LEU A 28 14.85 -20.70 -1.64
N ARG A 29 14.36 -21.50 -2.58
CA ARG A 29 13.79 -22.81 -2.27
C ARG A 29 14.84 -23.77 -1.71
N GLN A 30 16.09 -23.63 -2.14
CA GLN A 30 17.23 -24.37 -1.60
C GLN A 30 17.67 -23.84 -0.22
N CYS A 31 17.10 -22.72 0.22
CA CYS A 31 17.43 -22.06 1.46
C CYS A 31 16.57 -22.51 2.67
N SER A 32 16.71 -23.75 3.12
CA SER A 32 15.91 -24.33 4.24
C SER A 32 16.60 -24.33 5.62
N SER A 33 17.78 -23.73 5.76
CA SER A 33 18.56 -23.74 7.01
C SER A 33 18.67 -22.37 7.68
N LYS A 34 18.89 -22.36 9.00
CA LYS A 34 19.07 -21.16 9.84
C LYS A 34 20.19 -20.21 9.35
N ALA A 35 21.15 -20.72 8.57
CA ALA A 35 22.22 -19.93 7.96
C ALA A 35 21.75 -19.05 6.77
N GLN A 36 20.50 -19.17 6.34
CA GLN A 36 20.02 -18.55 5.11
C GLN A 36 19.02 -17.40 5.33
N LYS A 37 18.80 -16.97 6.58
CA LYS A 37 17.95 -15.79 6.85
C LYS A 37 18.46 -14.53 6.14
N ASP A 38 19.78 -14.34 6.07
CA ASP A 38 20.36 -13.17 5.41
C ASP A 38 20.16 -13.23 3.89
N VAL A 39 20.23 -14.43 3.32
CA VAL A 39 19.94 -14.66 1.90
C VAL A 39 18.46 -14.38 1.63
N ALA A 40 17.55 -14.93 2.44
CA ALA A 40 16.11 -14.71 2.30
C ALA A 40 15.77 -13.22 2.37
N ARG A 41 16.34 -12.51 3.36
CA ARG A 41 16.21 -11.06 3.50
C ARG A 41 16.65 -10.32 2.24
N HIS A 42 17.86 -10.59 1.74
CA HIS A 42 18.39 -9.93 0.55
C HIS A 42 17.58 -10.24 -0.72
N CYS A 43 17.02 -11.43 -0.80
CA CYS A 43 16.14 -11.79 -1.89
C CYS A 43 14.80 -11.06 -1.83
N CYS A 44 14.19 -10.85 -0.66
CA CYS A 44 13.00 -10.00 -0.51
C CYS A 44 13.26 -8.60 -1.08
N THR A 45 14.36 -7.96 -0.66
CA THR A 45 14.76 -6.65 -1.19
C THR A 45 15.00 -6.68 -2.71
N SER A 46 15.66 -7.74 -3.21
CA SER A 46 15.96 -7.89 -4.63
C SER A 46 14.70 -8.10 -5.47
N LEU A 47 13.73 -8.85 -4.95
CA LEU A 47 12.44 -9.08 -5.60
C LEU A 47 11.56 -7.84 -5.59
N GLY A 48 11.58 -7.03 -4.53
CA GLY A 48 10.96 -5.71 -4.54
C GLY A 48 11.54 -4.82 -5.66
N ALA A 49 12.87 -4.77 -5.77
CA ALA A 49 13.54 -4.02 -6.84
C ALA A 49 13.24 -4.58 -8.24
N LEU A 50 13.13 -5.90 -8.39
CA LEU A 50 12.73 -6.52 -9.66
C LEU A 50 11.28 -6.19 -9.98
N GLY A 51 10.37 -6.26 -9.01
CA GLY A 51 8.96 -5.91 -9.16
C GLY A 51 8.76 -4.50 -9.69
N TRP A 52 9.58 -3.55 -9.21
CA TRP A 52 9.64 -2.19 -9.76
C TRP A 52 10.06 -2.16 -11.24
N ILE A 53 11.07 -2.95 -11.62
CA ILE A 53 11.57 -2.99 -13.00
C ILE A 53 10.54 -3.63 -13.94
N VAL A 54 9.88 -4.70 -13.51
CA VAL A 54 8.87 -5.42 -14.29
C VAL A 54 7.45 -4.90 -14.04
N LYS A 55 7.31 -3.67 -13.53
CA LYS A 55 6.01 -3.16 -13.07
C LYS A 55 4.93 -3.17 -14.14
N ASP A 56 5.28 -3.11 -15.43
CA ASP A 56 4.31 -3.16 -16.52
C ASP A 56 3.91 -4.61 -16.92
N GLU A 57 4.65 -5.63 -16.47
CA GLU A 57 4.41 -7.05 -16.77
C GLU A 57 3.58 -7.73 -15.66
N LEU A 58 2.25 -7.57 -15.73
CA LEU A 58 1.29 -8.03 -14.70
C LEU A 58 1.53 -9.47 -14.21
N VAL A 59 1.80 -10.40 -15.14
CA VAL A 59 2.03 -11.82 -14.83
C VAL A 59 3.28 -12.01 -13.96
N LEU A 60 4.34 -11.23 -14.21
CA LEU A 60 5.57 -11.29 -13.41
C LEU A 60 5.38 -10.60 -12.06
N VAL A 61 4.73 -9.43 -12.02
CA VAL A 61 4.40 -8.73 -10.78
C VAL A 61 3.61 -9.63 -9.84
N LYS A 62 2.57 -10.30 -10.35
CA LYS A 62 1.79 -11.27 -9.57
C LYS A 62 2.68 -12.38 -9.02
N LYS A 63 3.51 -12.98 -9.87
CA LYS A 63 4.42 -14.06 -9.46
C LYS A 63 5.39 -13.61 -8.37
N ILE A 64 5.89 -12.38 -8.44
CA ILE A 64 6.74 -11.78 -7.42
C ILE A 64 5.97 -11.58 -6.11
N ALA A 65 4.75 -11.04 -6.18
CA ALA A 65 3.89 -10.83 -5.01
C ALA A 65 3.55 -12.16 -4.30
N ASP A 66 3.09 -13.15 -5.04
CA ASP A 66 2.77 -14.49 -4.51
C ASP A 66 3.98 -15.09 -3.78
N TRP A 67 5.16 -14.94 -4.37
CA TRP A 67 6.38 -15.48 -3.79
C TRP A 67 6.84 -14.71 -2.54
N LEU A 68 6.74 -13.38 -2.55
CA LEU A 68 7.02 -12.57 -1.37
C LEU A 68 6.10 -12.97 -0.21
N LEU A 69 4.80 -13.16 -0.47
CA LEU A 69 3.85 -13.64 0.52
C LEU A 69 4.24 -15.02 1.08
N ASP A 70 4.50 -15.99 0.20
CA ASP A 70 4.90 -17.35 0.61
C ASP A 70 6.20 -17.34 1.43
N THR A 71 7.11 -16.40 1.14
CA THR A 71 8.38 -16.23 1.85
C THR A 71 8.17 -15.60 3.21
N VAL A 72 7.36 -14.55 3.30
CA VAL A 72 7.03 -13.94 4.59
C VAL A 72 6.37 -14.98 5.50
N GLU A 73 5.45 -15.78 4.98
CA GLU A 73 4.82 -16.88 5.72
C GLU A 73 5.84 -17.93 6.16
N SER A 74 6.69 -18.40 5.24
CA SER A 74 7.71 -19.43 5.52
C SER A 74 8.77 -18.97 6.54
N PHE A 75 9.07 -17.67 6.55
CA PHE A 75 10.08 -17.06 7.42
C PHE A 75 9.45 -16.23 8.56
N VAL A 76 8.20 -16.51 8.94
CA VAL A 76 7.51 -15.78 10.03
C VAL A 76 8.27 -15.81 11.37
N GLY A 77 9.15 -16.79 11.58
CA GLY A 77 10.04 -16.86 12.75
C GLY A 77 11.24 -15.90 12.72
N TYR A 78 11.43 -15.13 11.64
CA TYR A 78 12.56 -14.24 11.41
C TYR A 78 12.07 -12.82 11.09
N PRO A 79 11.90 -11.96 12.11
CA PRO A 79 11.31 -10.61 11.95
C PRO A 79 11.97 -9.77 10.86
N GLU A 80 13.28 -9.88 10.66
CA GLU A 80 14.00 -9.08 9.67
C GLU A 80 13.66 -9.49 8.23
N VAL A 81 13.40 -10.78 7.99
CA VAL A 81 12.97 -11.29 6.67
C VAL A 81 11.52 -10.88 6.40
N VAL A 82 10.66 -11.01 7.41
CA VAL A 82 9.26 -10.60 7.36
C VAL A 82 9.15 -9.11 7.04
N HIS A 83 9.90 -8.27 7.75
CA HIS A 83 9.92 -6.82 7.53
C HIS A 83 10.28 -6.48 6.09
N GLU A 84 11.39 -7.01 5.57
CA GLU A 84 11.84 -6.73 4.19
C GLU A 84 10.87 -7.26 3.14
N GLY A 85 10.25 -8.42 3.38
CA GLY A 85 9.22 -8.97 2.50
C GLY A 85 7.96 -8.09 2.46
N LEU A 86 7.51 -7.60 3.62
CA LEU A 86 6.38 -6.68 3.72
C LEU A 86 6.68 -5.32 3.07
N VAL A 87 7.87 -4.74 3.29
CA VAL A 87 8.29 -3.51 2.61
C VAL A 87 8.26 -3.69 1.09
N ALA A 88 8.83 -4.79 0.58
CA ALA A 88 8.82 -5.08 -0.84
C ALA A 88 7.39 -5.22 -1.40
N LEU A 89 6.48 -5.86 -0.66
CA LEU A 89 5.06 -5.97 -1.03
C LEU A 89 4.36 -4.61 -1.07
N VAL A 90 4.55 -3.77 -0.04
CA VAL A 90 3.95 -2.43 0.02
C VAL A 90 4.42 -1.56 -1.14
N GLU A 91 5.72 -1.54 -1.43
CA GLU A 91 6.26 -0.78 -2.57
C GLU A 91 5.74 -1.31 -3.92
N LEU A 92 5.57 -2.62 -4.05
CA LEU A 92 4.96 -3.22 -5.24
C LEU A 92 3.49 -2.79 -5.39
N CYS A 93 2.76 -2.66 -4.28
CA CYS A 93 1.38 -2.20 -4.27
C CYS A 93 1.26 -0.73 -4.70
N LYS A 94 2.14 0.14 -4.21
CA LYS A 94 2.16 1.57 -4.58
C LYS A 94 2.27 1.78 -6.09
N GLU A 95 3.15 1.01 -6.74
CA GLU A 95 3.36 1.13 -8.18
C GLU A 95 2.19 0.62 -9.01
N ARG A 96 1.38 -0.27 -8.46
CA ARG A 96 0.28 -0.93 -9.16
C ARG A 96 -0.99 -0.88 -8.33
N MET A 97 -1.50 0.33 -8.09
CA MET A 97 -2.75 0.55 -7.34
C MET A 97 -3.94 -0.26 -7.89
N GLU A 98 -3.94 -0.54 -9.20
CA GLU A 98 -4.93 -1.39 -9.90
C GLU A 98 -4.99 -2.82 -9.34
N ILE A 99 -3.85 -3.41 -8.97
CA ILE A 99 -3.76 -4.83 -8.59
C ILE A 99 -4.32 -5.06 -7.18
N PHE A 100 -4.31 -4.04 -6.34
CA PHE A 100 -4.60 -4.18 -4.91
C PHE A 100 -5.89 -3.49 -4.49
N GLY A 101 -6.61 -2.87 -5.43
CA GLY A 101 -8.01 -2.54 -5.24
C GLY A 101 -8.29 -1.16 -4.64
N ILE A 102 -7.32 -0.26 -4.71
CA ILE A 102 -7.61 1.18 -4.79
C ILE A 102 -7.85 1.46 -6.28
N ASP A 103 -9.05 1.10 -6.77
CA ASP A 103 -9.43 1.39 -8.15
C ASP A 103 -9.77 2.89 -8.27
N VAL A 104 -8.78 3.64 -8.76
CA VAL A 104 -8.92 5.06 -9.09
C VAL A 104 -9.28 5.24 -10.57
N SER A 105 -9.26 4.15 -11.34
CA SER A 105 -9.54 4.17 -12.77
C SER A 105 -11.05 4.22 -13.01
N ARG A 106 -11.49 5.04 -13.99
CA ARG A 106 -12.87 4.98 -14.48
C ARG A 106 -12.94 3.82 -15.47
N HIS A 107 -12.92 2.57 -15.01
CA HIS A 107 -13.12 1.46 -15.94
C HIS A 107 -14.60 1.34 -16.31
N GLU A 108 -14.88 1.31 -17.61
CA GLU A 108 -16.19 0.92 -18.13
C GLU A 108 -16.47 -0.54 -17.75
N PRO A 109 -17.68 -0.86 -17.27
CA PRO A 109 -18.03 -2.21 -16.84
C PRO A 109 -18.01 -3.16 -18.04
N GLY A 110 -17.05 -4.09 -18.08
CA GLY A 110 -16.94 -5.01 -19.23
C GLY A 110 -15.73 -5.95 -19.30
N GLN A 111 -14.78 -5.94 -18.37
CA GLN A 111 -13.61 -6.83 -18.38
C GLN A 111 -13.45 -7.63 -17.05
N ASP A 112 -14.57 -8.09 -16.49
CA ASP A 112 -14.69 -8.56 -15.10
C ASP A 112 -14.37 -10.06 -14.87
N GLY A 113 -13.27 -10.59 -15.43
CA GLY A 113 -12.97 -12.03 -15.33
C GLY A 113 -11.77 -12.38 -14.47
N GLN A 114 -10.61 -11.85 -14.85
CA GLN A 114 -9.31 -12.37 -14.42
C GLN A 114 -8.61 -11.48 -13.41
N GLU A 115 -8.85 -10.17 -13.47
CA GLU A 115 -8.26 -9.16 -12.60
C GLU A 115 -8.86 -9.23 -11.18
N ASP A 116 -10.18 -9.42 -11.10
CA ASP A 116 -10.91 -9.66 -9.84
C ASP A 116 -10.39 -10.88 -9.06
N THR A 117 -9.98 -11.94 -9.77
CA THR A 117 -9.47 -13.16 -9.13
C THR A 117 -8.08 -12.93 -8.51
N ILE A 118 -7.25 -12.08 -9.12
CA ILE A 118 -5.90 -11.78 -8.63
C ILE A 118 -5.98 -10.88 -7.39
N ALA A 119 -6.78 -9.82 -7.48
CA ALA A 119 -7.00 -8.90 -6.36
C ALA A 119 -7.58 -9.63 -5.14
N HIS A 120 -8.56 -10.53 -5.35
CA HIS A 120 -9.14 -11.33 -4.28
C HIS A 120 -8.10 -12.26 -3.62
N HIS A 121 -7.27 -12.94 -4.40
CA HIS A 121 -6.24 -13.83 -3.86
C HIS A 121 -5.25 -13.08 -2.96
N LEU A 122 -4.79 -11.91 -3.40
CA LEU A 122 -3.82 -11.11 -2.67
C LEU A 122 -4.43 -10.49 -1.41
N ARG A 123 -5.72 -10.10 -1.45
CA ARG A 123 -6.48 -9.68 -0.27
C ARG A 123 -6.52 -10.75 0.81
N ASP A 124 -6.96 -11.96 0.45
CA ASP A 124 -7.07 -13.07 1.40
C ASP A 124 -5.72 -13.39 2.06
N LYS A 125 -4.66 -13.46 1.26
CA LYS A 125 -3.30 -13.70 1.78
C LYS A 125 -2.81 -12.55 2.66
N ALA A 126 -2.98 -11.30 2.25
CA ALA A 126 -2.56 -10.15 3.05
C ALA A 126 -3.28 -10.10 4.40
N LEU A 127 -4.57 -10.43 4.43
CA LEU A 127 -5.35 -10.51 5.66
C LEU A 127 -4.90 -11.68 6.56
N GLY A 128 -4.70 -12.87 5.99
CA GLY A 128 -4.17 -14.02 6.72
C GLY A 128 -2.78 -13.75 7.33
N LEU A 129 -1.92 -13.08 6.55
CA LEU A 129 -0.63 -12.63 7.01
C LEU A 129 -0.75 -11.60 8.14
N ALA A 130 -1.70 -10.66 8.04
CA ALA A 130 -1.92 -9.67 9.07
C ALA A 130 -2.33 -10.29 10.41
N TYR A 131 -3.24 -11.26 10.40
CA TYR A 131 -3.58 -12.02 11.61
C TYR A 131 -2.38 -12.76 12.20
N THR A 132 -1.58 -13.39 11.33
CA THR A 132 -0.38 -14.13 11.74
C THR A 132 0.64 -13.19 12.39
N CYS A 133 0.91 -12.03 11.78
CA CYS A 133 1.83 -11.04 12.33
C CYS A 133 1.31 -10.40 13.61
N GLU A 134 0.01 -10.12 13.70
CA GLU A 134 -0.58 -9.58 14.92
C GLU A 134 -0.45 -10.56 16.08
N ALA A 135 -0.68 -11.86 15.87
CA ALA A 135 -0.55 -12.88 16.91
C ALA A 135 0.88 -13.00 17.49
N ARG A 136 1.88 -12.43 16.81
CA ARG A 136 3.29 -12.46 17.21
C ARG A 136 3.66 -11.26 18.08
N SER A 137 4.20 -11.52 19.26
CA SER A 137 4.66 -10.48 20.20
C SER A 137 6.08 -9.99 19.91
N ASP A 138 6.87 -10.75 19.16
CA ASP A 138 8.27 -10.46 18.83
C ASP A 138 8.43 -9.53 17.62
N PHE A 139 7.36 -9.27 16.88
CA PHE A 139 7.38 -8.26 15.83
C PHE A 139 7.34 -6.85 16.40
N SER A 140 8.24 -6.01 15.88
CA SER A 140 8.29 -4.58 16.17
C SER A 140 7.07 -3.86 15.62
N ASP A 141 6.75 -2.71 16.20
CA ASP A 141 5.73 -1.82 15.68
C ASP A 141 6.00 -1.43 14.23
N ASP A 142 7.27 -1.29 13.82
CA ASP A 142 7.66 -1.01 12.42
C ASP A 142 7.24 -2.13 11.47
N THR A 143 7.40 -3.40 11.87
CA THR A 143 7.01 -4.55 11.05
C THR A 143 5.49 -4.61 10.90
N LEU A 144 4.77 -4.40 12.00
CA LEU A 144 3.31 -4.37 11.99
C LEU A 144 2.79 -3.17 11.21
N ASN A 145 3.47 -2.03 11.27
CA ASN A 145 3.13 -0.88 10.47
C ASN A 145 3.17 -1.23 8.97
N GLN A 146 4.15 -2.00 8.51
CA GLN A 146 4.19 -2.48 7.12
C GLN A 146 3.02 -3.43 6.80
N VAL A 147 2.58 -4.26 7.74
CA VAL A 147 1.37 -5.08 7.57
C VAL A 147 0.14 -4.19 7.37
N TYR A 148 -0.04 -3.18 8.20
CA TYR A 148 -1.19 -2.27 8.09
C TYR A 148 -1.16 -1.44 6.82
N LYS A 149 0.03 -1.01 6.38
CA LYS A 149 0.22 -0.37 5.07
C LYS A 149 -0.16 -1.32 3.93
N LEU A 150 0.26 -2.58 3.99
CA LEU A 150 -0.15 -3.58 2.99
C LEU A 150 -1.67 -3.77 2.97
N LEU A 151 -2.31 -3.80 4.14
CA LEU A 151 -3.77 -3.84 4.24
C LEU A 151 -4.43 -2.61 3.62
N ALA A 152 -3.87 -1.42 3.84
CA ALA A 152 -4.35 -0.16 3.27
C ALA A 152 -4.37 -0.17 1.74
N HIS A 153 -3.43 -0.90 1.14
CA HIS A 153 -3.35 -1.07 -0.31
C HIS A 153 -4.27 -2.16 -0.84
N THR A 154 -4.59 -3.18 -0.05
CA THR A 154 -5.35 -4.36 -0.47
C THR A 154 -6.85 -4.28 -0.14
N HIS A 155 -7.21 -3.59 0.95
CA HIS A 155 -8.56 -3.58 1.51
C HIS A 155 -9.13 -2.16 1.59
N PRO A 156 -10.47 -2.02 1.63
CA PRO A 156 -11.10 -0.73 1.91
C PRO A 156 -10.61 -0.15 3.24
N LEU A 157 -10.32 1.16 3.27
CA LEU A 157 -9.80 1.84 4.47
C LEU A 157 -10.68 1.61 5.71
N GLU A 158 -12.00 1.55 5.55
CA GLU A 158 -12.91 1.28 6.66
C GLU A 158 -12.63 -0.07 7.33
N GLU A 159 -12.35 -1.12 6.55
CA GLU A 159 -11.99 -2.44 7.07
C GLU A 159 -10.65 -2.42 7.78
N VAL A 160 -9.66 -1.71 7.22
CA VAL A 160 -8.32 -1.55 7.82
C VAL A 160 -8.40 -0.81 9.16
N VAL A 161 -9.19 0.27 9.24
CA VAL A 161 -9.40 1.02 10.49
C VAL A 161 -10.08 0.13 11.53
N ARG A 162 -11.15 -0.59 11.16
CA ARG A 162 -11.82 -1.53 12.07
C ARG A 162 -10.85 -2.60 12.58
N PHE A 163 -10.01 -3.14 11.69
CA PHE A 163 -9.00 -4.14 12.03
C PHE A 163 -7.96 -3.60 13.03
N ILE A 164 -7.42 -2.40 12.81
CA ILE A 164 -6.48 -1.75 13.74
C ILE A 164 -7.13 -1.54 15.11
N VAL A 165 -8.35 -0.98 15.14
CA VAL A 165 -9.06 -0.69 16.40
C VAL A 165 -9.39 -1.96 17.16
N ALA A 166 -9.84 -3.01 16.48
CA ALA A 166 -10.13 -4.30 17.10
C ALA A 166 -8.89 -4.93 17.75
N ASN A 167 -7.75 -4.90 17.06
CA ASN A 167 -6.49 -5.44 17.60
C ASN A 167 -5.94 -4.59 18.76
N ALA A 168 -6.18 -3.28 18.75
CA ALA A 168 -5.82 -2.39 19.86
C ALA A 168 -6.60 -2.69 21.13
N GLN A 169 -7.89 -3.03 20.99
CA GLN A 169 -8.77 -3.35 22.11
C GLN A 169 -8.44 -4.73 22.72
N ALA A 170 -7.81 -5.63 21.96
CA ALA A 170 -7.42 -6.96 22.41
C ALA A 170 -6.25 -6.99 23.43
N GLY A 171 -5.86 -5.84 24.00
CA GLY A 171 -4.94 -5.78 25.14
C GLY A 171 -3.46 -5.84 24.78
N LYS A 172 -3.10 -5.73 23.50
CA LYS A 172 -1.70 -5.52 23.10
C LYS A 172 -1.39 -4.05 23.35
N ASN A 173 -0.39 -3.78 24.19
CA ASN A 173 0.00 -2.45 24.67
C ASN A 173 0.67 -1.59 23.56
N ARG A 174 0.20 -1.69 22.31
CA ARG A 174 0.73 -1.05 21.11
C ARG A 174 -0.06 0.23 20.80
N SER A 175 0.64 1.25 20.29
CA SER A 175 0.03 2.55 19.98
C SER A 175 -0.78 2.49 18.68
N TRP A 176 -2.04 2.10 18.77
CA TRP A 176 -2.96 2.06 17.62
C TRP A 176 -3.09 3.42 16.91
N LYS A 177 -2.95 4.52 17.66
CA LYS A 177 -2.96 5.87 17.08
C LYS A 177 -1.81 6.07 16.10
N GLY A 178 -0.60 5.63 16.47
CA GLY A 178 0.58 5.75 15.61
C GLY A 178 0.42 4.92 14.32
N MET A 179 -0.07 3.69 14.46
CA MET A 179 -0.35 2.81 13.31
C MET A 179 -1.41 3.39 12.39
N LEU A 180 -2.51 3.91 12.97
CA LEU A 180 -3.58 4.56 12.19
C LEU A 180 -3.05 5.76 11.41
N TRP A 181 -2.30 6.66 12.06
CA TRP A 181 -1.70 7.81 11.36
C TRP A 181 -0.78 7.37 10.23
N SER A 182 0.05 6.35 10.47
CA SER A 182 0.93 5.86 9.42
C SER A 182 0.19 5.23 8.24
N VAL A 183 -0.99 4.62 8.43
CA VAL A 183 -1.83 4.14 7.34
C VAL A 183 -2.46 5.29 6.56
N LEU A 184 -2.94 6.33 7.26
CA LEU A 184 -3.53 7.50 6.61
C LEU A 184 -2.48 8.27 5.81
N ASP A 185 -1.27 8.43 6.35
CA ASP A 185 -0.13 9.03 5.64
C ASP A 185 0.23 8.21 4.40
N GLU A 186 0.30 6.89 4.53
CA GLU A 186 0.58 5.97 3.42
C GLU A 186 -0.43 6.10 2.27
N ILE A 187 -1.73 6.14 2.59
CA ILE A 187 -2.79 6.34 1.58
C ILE A 187 -2.68 7.72 0.94
N ASN A 188 -2.44 8.75 1.76
CA ASN A 188 -2.28 10.11 1.27
C ASN A 188 -1.10 10.23 0.30
N ASP A 189 0.05 9.64 0.65
CA ASP A 189 1.24 9.61 -0.20
C ASP A 189 1.00 8.87 -1.50
N SER A 190 0.23 7.78 -1.45
CA SER A 190 -0.11 6.97 -2.63
C SER A 190 -1.09 7.68 -3.57
N LEU A 191 -2.07 8.42 -3.03
CA LEU A 191 -3.08 9.13 -3.82
C LEU A 191 -2.63 10.51 -4.31
N SER A 192 -1.70 11.17 -3.60
CA SER A 192 -1.27 12.55 -3.87
C SER A 192 -0.78 12.78 -5.32
N PRO A 193 0.02 11.89 -5.94
CA PRO A 193 0.43 12.03 -7.34
C PRO A 193 -0.76 12.01 -8.30
N HIS A 194 -1.75 11.16 -8.05
CA HIS A 194 -2.94 11.01 -8.89
C HIS A 194 -3.85 12.23 -8.77
N ILE A 195 -4.10 12.71 -7.56
CA ILE A 195 -4.87 13.94 -7.31
C ILE A 195 -4.21 15.14 -8.03
N THR A 196 -2.89 15.26 -7.94
CA THR A 196 -2.13 16.34 -8.59
C THR A 196 -2.18 16.25 -10.12
N SER A 197 -2.22 15.04 -10.67
CA SER A 197 -2.36 14.84 -12.12
C SER A 197 -3.74 15.29 -12.61
N TRP A 198 -4.80 14.99 -11.85
CA TRP A 198 -6.17 15.33 -12.20
C TRP A 198 -6.46 16.83 -12.18
N THR A 199 -5.92 17.55 -11.20
CA THR A 199 -6.11 19.01 -11.10
C THR A 199 -5.48 19.74 -12.29
N LYS A 200 -4.30 19.30 -12.75
CA LYS A 200 -3.62 19.87 -13.93
C LYS A 200 -4.42 19.70 -15.22
N VAL A 201 -5.14 18.60 -15.39
CA VAL A 201 -5.97 18.34 -16.59
C VAL A 201 -7.19 19.26 -16.63
N GLN A 202 -7.79 19.58 -15.48
CA GLN A 202 -8.94 20.50 -15.41
C GLN A 202 -8.56 21.95 -15.75
N ASP A 203 -7.38 22.40 -15.32
CA ASP A 203 -6.89 23.76 -15.60
C ASP A 203 -6.51 23.97 -17.08
N ALA A 204 -6.20 22.91 -17.82
CA ALA A 204 -5.82 22.98 -19.24
C ALA A 204 -7.01 23.00 -20.22
N GLY A 205 -8.23 22.69 -19.77
CA GLY A 205 -9.35 22.35 -20.65
C GLY A 205 -10.67 23.11 -20.47
N GLN A 206 -10.84 23.96 -19.46
CA GLN A 206 -12.11 24.69 -19.27
C GLN A 206 -11.94 26.22 -19.22
N PRO A 207 -12.72 26.98 -20.03
CA PRO A 207 -12.88 28.42 -19.80
C PRO A 207 -13.55 28.61 -18.44
N ARG A 208 -12.90 29.34 -17.54
CA ARG A 208 -13.39 29.71 -16.21
C ARG A 208 -14.82 30.25 -16.27
N ARG A 209 -15.83 29.38 -16.16
CA ARG A 209 -17.15 29.78 -15.71
C ARG A 209 -17.08 29.82 -14.19
N ARG A 210 -17.04 31.04 -13.63
CA ARG A 210 -17.35 31.27 -12.22
C ARG A 210 -18.78 30.80 -11.98
N THR A 211 -18.96 29.54 -11.59
CA THR A 211 -20.17 29.12 -10.89
C THR A 211 -19.92 29.37 -9.41
N THR A 212 -20.49 30.46 -8.92
CA THR A 212 -20.80 30.63 -7.50
C THR A 212 -21.72 29.48 -7.08
N PHE A 213 -21.16 28.48 -6.39
CA PHE A 213 -21.94 27.45 -5.73
C PHE A 213 -22.38 27.96 -4.34
N PRO A 214 -23.68 28.08 -4.06
CA PRO A 214 -24.16 28.35 -2.71
C PRO A 214 -24.09 27.04 -1.91
N TYR A 215 -23.16 26.94 -0.97
CA TYR A 215 -23.16 25.85 0.00
C TYR A 215 -24.29 26.07 1.02
N ALA A 216 -25.37 25.30 0.86
CA ALA A 216 -26.23 24.91 1.97
C ALA A 216 -25.92 23.45 2.29
N CYS A 217 -25.15 23.20 3.35
CA CYS A 217 -25.01 21.86 3.93
C CYS A 217 -26.38 21.39 4.43
N ARG A 218 -27.04 20.53 3.66
CA ARG A 218 -28.12 19.67 4.18
C ARG A 218 -27.54 18.30 4.48
N SER A 219 -27.57 17.95 5.76
CA SER A 219 -27.38 16.61 6.29
C SER A 219 -28.45 15.67 5.71
N GLN A 220 -28.04 14.70 4.89
CA GLN A 220 -28.80 13.49 4.59
C GLN A 220 -27.96 12.24 4.87
N PRO A 221 -28.58 11.12 5.28
CA PRO A 221 -27.89 9.98 5.84
C PRO A 221 -27.38 9.02 4.74
N PHE A 222 -26.15 8.53 4.96
CA PHE A 222 -25.54 7.32 4.41
C PHE A 222 -26.15 6.75 3.12
N GLY A 223 -25.73 7.30 1.99
CA GLY A 223 -25.75 6.65 0.67
C GLY A 223 -24.36 6.76 0.06
N MET A 224 -23.88 5.70 -0.58
CA MET A 224 -22.52 5.55 -1.14
C MET A 224 -21.94 6.84 -1.71
N CYS A 225 -20.93 7.40 -1.05
CA CYS A 225 -20.18 8.55 -1.56
C CYS A 225 -19.19 8.08 -2.64
N GLN A 226 -19.23 8.73 -3.81
CA GLN A 226 -18.19 8.57 -4.83
C GLN A 226 -16.86 9.18 -4.33
N ILE A 227 -15.72 8.68 -4.83
CA ILE A 227 -14.36 9.10 -4.44
C ILE A 227 -14.15 10.62 -4.52
N SER A 228 -14.88 11.33 -5.40
CA SER A 228 -14.87 12.79 -5.48
C SER A 228 -15.34 13.49 -4.20
N ASP A 229 -16.33 12.92 -3.51
CA ASP A 229 -16.84 13.46 -2.25
C ASP A 229 -15.87 13.17 -1.10
N TRP A 230 -15.15 12.05 -1.16
CA TRP A 230 -14.06 11.75 -0.22
C TRP A 230 -12.88 12.71 -0.36
N CYS A 231 -12.45 13.05 -1.58
CA CYS A 231 -11.41 14.07 -1.78
C CYS A 231 -11.80 15.44 -1.21
N LEU A 232 -13.07 15.81 -1.29
CA LEU A 232 -13.59 17.08 -0.73
C LEU A 232 -13.69 17.02 0.80
N VAL A 233 -14.19 15.92 1.36
CA VAL A 233 -14.29 15.71 2.82
C VAL A 233 -12.90 15.58 3.45
N TRP A 234 -11.96 14.90 2.78
CA TRP A 234 -10.57 14.74 3.22
C TRP A 234 -9.81 16.06 3.16
N ASN A 235 -9.85 16.80 2.06
CA ASN A 235 -9.24 18.14 2.00
C ASN A 235 -9.83 19.09 3.05
N CYS A 236 -11.13 19.02 3.31
CA CYS A 236 -11.77 19.85 4.33
C CYS A 236 -11.38 19.41 5.76
N SER A 237 -11.21 18.11 6.01
CA SER A 237 -10.88 17.57 7.34
C SER A 237 -9.39 17.72 7.67
N VAL A 238 -8.50 17.49 6.71
CA VAL A 238 -7.05 17.71 6.84
C VAL A 238 -6.75 19.20 6.98
N SER A 239 -7.42 20.07 6.20
CA SER A 239 -7.27 21.53 6.35
C SER A 239 -7.76 22.03 7.71
N LYS A 240 -8.86 21.47 8.24
CA LYS A 240 -9.33 21.78 9.60
C LYS A 240 -8.37 21.28 10.67
N ALA A 241 -7.83 20.07 10.54
CA ALA A 241 -6.84 19.54 11.49
C ALA A 241 -5.57 20.41 11.52
N PHE A 242 -5.07 20.85 10.35
CA PHE A 242 -3.92 21.75 10.23
C PHE A 242 -4.19 23.15 10.80
N ALA A 243 -5.40 23.69 10.60
CA ALA A 243 -5.81 24.98 11.17
C ALA A 243 -5.95 24.93 12.72
N THR A 244 -6.27 23.76 13.26
CA THR A 244 -6.42 23.58 14.71
C THR A 244 -5.05 23.43 15.41
N GLN A 245 -4.06 22.81 14.74
CA GLN A 245 -2.68 22.72 15.27
C GLN A 245 -1.90 24.05 15.20
N THR A 246 -2.16 24.88 14.19
CA THR A 246 -1.55 26.21 14.07
C THR A 246 -2.11 27.20 15.08
N SER A 247 -3.38 27.06 15.48
CA SER A 247 -3.99 27.89 16.54
C SER A 247 -3.55 27.49 17.95
N SER A 248 -3.33 26.19 18.24
CA SER A 248 -2.81 25.75 19.54
C SER A 248 -1.33 26.11 19.79
N SER A 249 -0.55 26.26 18.72
CA SER A 249 0.87 26.64 18.81
C SER A 249 1.07 28.16 19.05
N ILE A 250 0.07 28.98 18.71
CA ILE A 250 0.12 30.44 18.92
C ILE A 250 -0.36 30.83 20.33
N SER A 251 -1.21 30.02 20.98
CA SER A 251 -1.65 30.29 22.36
C SER A 251 -0.60 29.97 23.43
N SER A 252 0.38 29.10 23.16
CA SER A 252 1.45 28.77 24.13
C SER A 252 2.63 29.74 24.13
N ALA A 253 2.71 30.66 23.16
CA ALA A 253 3.81 31.63 23.04
C ALA A 253 3.49 33.02 23.64
N LYS A 254 2.37 33.15 24.37
CA LYS A 254 1.93 34.41 25.01
C LYS A 254 1.78 34.33 26.54
N ALA A 255 2.28 33.25 27.15
CA ALA A 255 2.35 33.11 28.61
C ALA A 255 3.78 32.79 29.04
N SER A 256 4.67 33.76 28.89
CA SER A 256 5.96 33.89 29.60
C SER A 256 6.37 35.35 29.60
#